data_AF-A0A7C1YSH5-F1
#
_entry.id   AF-A0A7C1YSH5-F1
#
_cell.length_a   1.000
_cell.length_b   1.000
_cell.length_c   1.000
_cell.angle_alpha   90.00
_cell.angle_beta   90.00
_cell.angle_gamma   90.00
#
_symmetry.space_group_name_H-M   'P 1'
#
loop_
_entity.id
_entity.type
_entity.pdbx_description
1 polymer ?
#
loop_
_entity_poly.entity_id
_entity_poly.type
_entity_poly.pdbx_seq_one_letter_code
_entity_poly.pdbx_strand_id
1 'polypeptide(L)' 'EILIDCDDDTVLLKVDQIGGAACHTGYETCFYRKLDEERVEIVAEKIFDPKEVYGK' A
#
# COMPACT_ATOMS: atom_id res chain seq x y z
N GLU A 1 17.04 2.23 -1.60
CA GLU A 1 17.91 1.06 -1.85
C GLU A 1 17.19 0.12 -2.81
N ILE A 2 17.93 -0.62 -3.66
CA ILE A 2 17.37 -1.58 -4.62
C ILE A 2 18.04 -2.93 -4.38
N LEU A 3 17.23 -3.97 -4.14
CA LEU A 3 17.67 -5.35 -3.95
C LEU A 3 17.13 -6.22 -5.09
N ILE A 4 17.83 -7.29 -5.42
CA ILE A 4 17.50 -8.24 -6.49
C ILE A 4 17.43 -9.65 -5.86
N ASP A 5 16.49 -10.49 -6.32
CA ASP A 5 16.36 -11.91 -5.91
C ASP A 5 17.52 -12.77 -6.43
N CYS A 6 17.70 -13.98 -5.89
CA CYS A 6 18.76 -14.94 -6.17
C CYS A 6 18.78 -15.50 -7.60
N ASP A 7 17.66 -15.43 -8.33
CA ASP A 7 17.54 -15.84 -9.74
C ASP A 7 17.28 -14.65 -10.68
N ASP A 8 17.48 -13.43 -10.18
CA ASP A 8 17.45 -12.17 -10.94
C ASP A 8 16.11 -11.83 -11.62
N ASP A 9 14.98 -12.40 -11.18
CA ASP A 9 13.66 -12.14 -11.80
C ASP A 9 12.78 -11.14 -11.05
N THR A 10 13.19 -10.75 -9.83
CA THR A 10 12.42 -9.90 -8.92
C THR A 10 13.29 -8.80 -8.30
N VAL A 11 12.71 -7.61 -8.13
CA VAL A 11 13.35 -6.48 -7.44
C VAL A 11 12.54 -6.05 -6.22
N LEU A 12 13.24 -5.69 -5.14
CA LEU A 12 12.67 -5.06 -3.95
C LEU A 12 13.20 -3.63 -3.83
N LEU A 13 12.29 -2.67 -3.91
CA LEU A 13 12.59 -1.24 -3.77
C LEU A 13 12.32 -0.78 -2.34
N LYS A 14 13.36 -0.38 -1.61
CA LYS A 14 13.19 0.38 -0.36
C LYS A 14 13.10 1.86 -0.70
N VAL A 15 11.94 2.43 -0.48
CA VAL A 15 11.58 3.80 -0.85
C VAL A 15 11.14 4.59 0.37
N ASP A 16 11.26 5.92 0.29
CA ASP A 16 10.56 6.85 1.16
C ASP A 16 9.33 7.37 0.40
N GLN A 17 8.12 7.03 0.87
CA GLN A 17 6.88 7.35 0.19
C GLN A 17 6.47 8.80 0.48
N ILE A 18 6.77 9.70 -0.46
CA ILE A 18 6.33 11.10 -0.37
C ILE A 18 4.80 11.18 -0.47
N GLY A 19 4.19 11.95 0.43
CA GLY A 19 2.73 12.09 0.56
C GLY A 19 2.06 11.01 1.41
N GLY A 20 2.81 10.01 1.90
CA GLY A 20 2.35 9.02 2.87
C GLY A 20 1.50 7.88 2.30
N ALA A 21 0.77 8.08 1.20
CA ALA A 21 -0.13 7.06 0.65
C ALA A 21 0.30 6.55 -0.72
N ALA A 22 0.67 5.27 -0.81
CA ALA A 22 0.89 4.61 -2.09
C ALA A 22 -0.44 4.12 -2.73
N CYS A 23 -1.48 3.89 -1.92
CA CYS A 23 -2.75 3.38 -2.42
C CYS A 23 -3.71 4.51 -2.81
N HIS A 24 -4.31 4.41 -3.99
CA HIS A 24 -5.32 5.38 -4.46
C HIS A 24 -6.60 5.41 -3.61
N THR A 25 -6.81 4.45 -2.72
CA THR A 25 -7.96 4.43 -1.80
C THR A 25 -7.72 5.17 -0.48
N GLY A 26 -6.54 5.79 -0.33
CA GLY A 26 -6.20 6.63 0.81
C GLY A 26 -5.27 5.98 1.83
N TYR A 27 -4.90 4.71 1.68
CA TYR A 27 -4.04 4.00 2.64
C TYR A 27 -2.56 4.09 2.26
N GLU A 28 -1.69 3.92 3.26
CA GLU A 28 -0.23 3.87 3.10
C GLU A 28 0.20 2.82 2.07
N THR A 29 -0.38 1.63 2.16
CA THR A 29 -0.09 0.47 1.32
C THR A 29 -1.37 -0.06 0.67
N CYS A 30 -1.26 -0.64 -0.52
CA CYS A 30 -2.36 -1.39 -1.14
C CYS A 30 -2.77 -2.62 -0.32
N PHE A 31 -1.88 -3.11 0.56
CA PHE A 31 -2.10 -4.26 1.44
C PHE A 31 -2.73 -3.85 2.79
N TYR A 32 -3.68 -2.91 2.78
CA TYR A 32 -4.38 -2.42 3.98
C TYR A 32 -5.49 -3.37 4.50
N ARG A 33 -5.67 -4.52 3.84
CA ARG A 33 -6.68 -5.53 4.19
C ARG A 33 -5.99 -6.83 4.55
N LYS A 34 -6.42 -7.45 5.64
CA LYS A 34 -5.96 -8.76 6.09
C LYS A 34 -7.08 -9.77 5.96
N LEU A 35 -6.77 -10.96 5.47
CA LEU A 35 -7.66 -12.12 5.57
C LEU A 35 -7.46 -12.75 6.95
N ASP A 36 -8.52 -12.76 7.76
CA ASP A 36 -8.58 -13.45 9.05
C ASP A 36 -9.65 -14.54 8.99
N GLU A 37 -9.21 -15.79 9.08
CA GLU A 37 -10.02 -16.99 8.81
C GLU A 37 -10.78 -16.89 7.47
N GLU A 38 -12.07 -16.53 7.52
CA GLU A 38 -12.97 -16.39 6.37
C GLU A 38 -13.44 -14.94 6.14
N ARG A 39 -12.86 -13.96 6.85
CA ARG A 39 -13.25 -12.54 6.80
C ARG A 39 -12.09 -11.66 6.37
N VAL A 40 -12.41 -10.63 5.60
CA VAL A 40 -11.43 -9.60 5.21
C VAL A 40 -11.66 -8.37 6.09
N GLU A 41 -10.65 -8.01 6.86
CA GLU A 41 -10.66 -6.87 7.77
C GLU A 41 -9.73 -5.76 7.28
N ILE A 42 -10.12 -4.51 7.50
CA ILE A 42 -9.26 -3.35 7.26
C ILE A 42 -8.36 -3.18 8.48
N VAL A 43 -7.04 -3.18 8.26
CA VAL A 43 -6.02 -3.17 9.32
C VAL A 43 -5.12 -1.93 9.31
N ALA A 44 -5.45 -0.94 8.49
CA ALA A 44 -4.72 0.33 8.43
C ALA A 44 -5.69 1.51 8.45
N GLU A 45 -5.19 2.69 8.81
CA GLU A 45 -5.93 3.95 8.76
C GLU A 45 -5.74 4.64 7.40
N LYS A 46 -6.73 5.42 6.99
CA LYS A 46 -6.60 6.28 5.81
C LYS A 46 -5.76 7.51 6.13
N ILE A 47 -4.81 7.80 5.27
CA ILE A 47 -3.97 9.00 5.27
C ILE A 47 -4.68 10.16 4.57
N PHE A 48 -5.50 9.87 3.55
CA PHE A 48 -6.34 10.87 2.88
C PHE A 48 -7.70 10.30 2.49
N ASP A 49 -8.70 11.17 2.27
CA ASP A 49 -10.00 10.76 1.70
C ASP A 49 -9.98 10.87 0.16
N PRO A 50 -10.14 9.75 -0.58
CA PRO A 50 -10.25 9.77 -2.03
C PRO A 50 -11.31 10.71 -2.58
N LYS A 51 -12.41 10.95 -1.85
CA LYS A 51 -13.47 11.86 -2.30
C LYS A 51 -12.99 13.31 -2.31
N GLU A 52 -12.22 13.71 -1.31
CA GLU A 52 -11.66 15.06 -1.21
C GLU A 52 -10.56 15.29 -2.27
N VAL A 53 -9.79 14.26 -2.58
CA VAL A 53 -8.67 14.34 -3.54
C VAL A 53 -9.13 14.18 -5.00
N TYR A 54 -10.04 13.26 -5.29
CA TYR A 54 -10.43 12.89 -6.65
C TYR A 54 -11.85 13.32 -7.05
N GLY A 55 -12.67 13.80 -6.10
CA GLY A 55 -14.02 14.29 -6.37
C GLY A 55 -15.03 13.23 -6.83
N LYS A 56 -14.77 11.94 -6.55
CA LYS A 56 -15.68 10.81 -6.85
C LYS A 56 -15.86 9.92 -5.63
#